data_AF-A0A952VTK3-F1
#
_entry.id   AF-A0A952VTK3-F1
#
_cell.length_a   1.000
_cell.length_b   1.000
_cell.length_c   1.000
_cell.angle_alpha   90.00
_cell.angle_beta   90.00
_cell.angle_gamma   90.00
#
_symmetry.space_group_name_H-M   'P 1'
#
loop_
_entity.id
_entity.type
_entity.pdbx_description
1 polymer ?
#
loop_
_entity_poly.entity_id
_entity_poly.type
_entity_poly.pdbx_seq_one_letter_code
_entity_poly.pdbx_strand_id
1 'polypeptide(L)' 'MMAAHIDQVRERLEQRDTACPLEEIMELCPELTWNQVFLAIDHLSRTGQVRVTMDVDRTYTVQVYRPVAAVASAAA' A
#
# COMPACT_ATOMS: atom_id res chain seq x y z
N MET A 1 -5.88 -17.72 -4.29
CA MET A 1 -6.37 -16.82 -5.37
C MET A 1 -6.43 -15.38 -4.88
N MET A 2 -7.28 -14.98 -3.92
CA MET A 2 -7.26 -13.59 -3.38
C MET A 2 -6.04 -13.27 -2.49
N ALA A 3 -5.63 -14.21 -1.62
CA ALA A 3 -4.47 -14.03 -0.74
C ALA A 3 -3.17 -13.77 -1.54
N ALA A 4 -2.99 -14.44 -2.68
CA ALA A 4 -1.84 -14.22 -3.55
C ALA A 4 -1.80 -12.80 -4.14
N HIS A 5 -2.96 -12.25 -4.52
CA HIS A 5 -3.04 -10.86 -4.98
C HIS A 5 -2.75 -9.86 -3.86
N ILE A 6 -3.21 -10.14 -2.63
CA ILE A 6 -2.92 -9.31 -1.46
C ILE A 6 -1.42 -9.28 -1.18
N ASP A 7 -0.77 -10.44 -1.14
CA ASP A 7 0.68 -10.54 -0.90
C ASP A 7 1.47 -9.84 -2.01
N GLN A 8 1.06 -10.01 -3.27
CA GLN A 8 1.71 -9.37 -4.40
C GLN A 8 1.59 -7.84 -4.35
N VAL A 9 0.39 -7.30 -4.09
CA VAL A 9 0.19 -5.84 -3.96
C VAL A 9 1.01 -5.30 -2.79
N ARG A 10 1.07 -6.02 -1.66
CA ARG A 10 1.91 -5.63 -0.51
C ARG A 10 3.39 -5.59 -0.90
N GLU A 11 3.91 -6.65 -1.52
CA GLU A 11 5.33 -6.73 -1.88
C GLU A 11 5.75 -5.59 -2.81
N ARG A 12 4.93 -5.28 -3.83
CA ARG A 12 5.19 -4.16 -4.74
C ARG A 12 5.14 -2.81 -4.03
N LEU A 13 4.21 -2.64 -3.09
CA LEU A 13 4.15 -1.44 -2.24
C LEU A 13 5.32 -1.36 -1.27
N GLU A 14 5.84 -2.47 -0.74
CA GLU A 14 7.00 -2.49 0.16
C GLU A 14 8.31 -2.15 -0.56
N GLN A 15 8.43 -2.50 -1.84
CA GLN A 15 9.53 -2.08 -2.70
C GLN A 15 9.51 -0.58 -2.98
N ARG A 16 8.36 0.08 -2.80
CA ARG A 16 8.20 1.54 -2.92
C ARG A 16 8.32 2.13 -1.51
N ASP A 17 9.47 2.73 -1.20
CA ASP A 17 9.73 3.34 0.13
C ASP A 17 8.92 4.64 0.37
N THR A 18 7.95 4.94 -0.49
CA THR A 18 7.17 6.18 -0.54
C THR A 18 5.70 5.90 -0.77
N ALA A 19 4.84 6.87 -0.46
CA ALA A 19 3.41 6.77 -0.76
C ALA A 19 3.20 6.68 -2.29
N CYS A 20 2.42 5.69 -2.71
CA CYS A 20 2.18 5.36 -4.11
C CYS A 20 0.75 5.76 -4.51
N PRO A 21 0.54 6.56 -5.56
CA PRO A 21 -0.79 6.81 -6.12
C PRO A 21 -1.47 5.50 -6.52
N LEU A 22 -2.78 5.41 -6.30
CA LEU A 22 -3.53 4.18 -6.55
C LEU A 22 -3.52 3.81 -8.04
N GLU A 23 -3.50 4.80 -8.92
CA GLU A 23 -3.35 4.64 -10.36
C GLU A 23 -2.02 3.97 -10.72
N GLU A 24 -0.92 4.34 -10.05
CA GLU A 24 0.39 3.77 -10.29
C GLU A 24 0.49 2.32 -9.79
N ILE A 25 -0.31 1.92 -8.80
CA ILE A 25 -0.39 0.52 -8.35
C ILE A 25 -0.89 -0.40 -9.47
N MET A 26 -1.77 0.09 -10.36
CA MET A 26 -2.17 -0.69 -11.54
C MET A 26 -0.99 -0.96 -12.46
N GLU A 27 -0.09 0.00 -12.60
CA GLU A 27 1.11 -0.14 -13.45
C GLU A 27 2.13 -1.09 -12.82
N LEU A 28 2.17 -1.15 -11.48
CA LEU A 28 3.03 -2.08 -10.74
C LEU A 28 2.54 -3.54 -10.77
N CYS A 29 1.25 -3.74 -11.00
CA CYS A 29 0.60 -5.05 -11.06
C CYS A 29 -0.29 -5.17 -12.31
N PRO A 30 0.28 -5.13 -13.54
CA PRO A 30 -0.50 -5.19 -14.77
C PRO A 30 -1.29 -6.50 -14.95
N GLU A 31 -0.88 -7.56 -14.24
CA GLU A 31 -1.57 -8.84 -14.17
C GLU A 31 -2.88 -8.80 -13.36
N LEU A 32 -3.13 -7.73 -12.59
CA LEU A 32 -4.31 -7.58 -11.76
C LEU A 32 -5.31 -6.59 -12.38
N THR A 33 -6.59 -6.92 -12.28
CA THR A 33 -7.67 -5.98 -12.57
C THR A 33 -7.78 -4.93 -11.47
N TRP A 34 -8.33 -3.76 -11.81
CA TRP A 34 -8.65 -2.70 -10.84
C TRP A 34 -9.39 -3.21 -9.60
N ASN A 35 -10.41 -4.06 -9.79
CA ASN A 35 -11.17 -4.62 -8.68
C ASN A 35 -10.31 -5.50 -7.76
N GLN A 36 -9.38 -6.29 -8.32
CA GLN A 36 -8.49 -7.13 -7.52
C GLN A 36 -7.51 -6.27 -6.71
N VAL A 37 -6.96 -5.22 -7.34
CA VAL A 37 -6.09 -4.25 -6.66
C VAL A 37 -6.85 -3.51 -5.55
N PHE A 38 -8.06 -3.01 -5.85
CA PHE A 38 -8.91 -2.32 -4.88
C PHE A 38 -9.26 -3.21 -3.67
N LEU A 39 -9.70 -4.45 -3.91
CA LEU A 39 -10.01 -5.39 -2.84
C LEU A 39 -8.77 -5.76 -2.01
N ALA A 40 -7.60 -5.88 -2.64
CA ALA A 40 -6.35 -6.10 -1.93
C ALA A 40 -5.99 -4.92 -1.03
N ILE A 41 -6.08 -3.68 -1.54
CA ILE A 41 -5.80 -2.46 -0.78
C ILE A 41 -6.81 -2.28 0.37
N ASP A 42 -8.11 -2.48 0.14
CA ASP A 42 -9.13 -2.42 1.18
C ASP A 42 -8.85 -3.44 2.30
N HIS A 43 -8.48 -4.67 1.94
CA HIS A 43 -8.12 -5.69 2.92
C HIS A 43 -6.85 -5.31 3.71
N LEU A 44 -5.79 -4.88 3.02
CA LEU A 44 -4.54 -4.43 3.66
C LEU A 44 -4.79 -3.23 4.58
N SER A 45 -5.69 -2.32 4.19
CA SER A 45 -6.03 -1.15 5.00
C SER A 45 -6.80 -1.53 6.25
N ARG A 46 -7.78 -2.45 6.13
CA ARG A 46 -8.57 -2.96 7.28
C ARG A 46 -7.72 -3.76 8.27
N THR A 47 -6.67 -4.42 7.78
CA THR A 47 -5.72 -5.18 8.61
C THR A 47 -4.56 -4.32 9.14
N GLY A 48 -4.53 -3.03 8.81
CA GLY A 48 -3.52 -2.09 9.28
C GLY A 48 -2.13 -2.29 8.65
N GLN A 49 -2.03 -3.02 7.54
CA GLN A 49 -0.77 -3.24 6.81
C GLN A 49 -0.45 -2.08 5.86
N VAL A 50 -1.45 -1.35 5.39
CA VAL A 50 -1.28 -0.13 4.60
C VAL A 50 -2.16 1.00 5.14
N ARG A 51 -1.76 2.22 4.83
CA ARG A 51 -2.54 3.44 5.04
C ARG A 51 -2.91 4.02 3.69
N VAL A 52 -4.19 4.28 3.51
CA VAL A 52 -4.71 5.02 2.36
C VAL A 52 -5.02 6.44 2.80
N THR A 53 -4.49 7.42 2.08
CA THR A 53 -4.78 8.85 2.27
C THR A 53 -5.28 9.44 0.97
N MET A 54 -6.12 10.46 1.07
CA MET A 54 -6.56 11.25 -0.08
C MET A 54 -5.91 12.62 0.03
N ASP A 55 -5.27 13.09 -1.04
CA ASP A 55 -4.69 14.42 -1.09
C ASP A 55 -5.73 15.49 -1.50
N VAL A 56 -5.28 16.74 -1.56
CA VAL A 56 -6.10 17.90 -1.95
C VAL A 56 -6.61 17.84 -3.38
N ASP A 57 -5.89 17.12 -4.26
CA ASP A 57 -6.23 16.94 -5.67
C ASP A 57 -7.16 15.72 -5.89
N ARG A 58 -7.60 15.08 -4.80
CA ARG A 58 -8.43 13.86 -4.79
C ARG A 58 -7.71 12.62 -5.31
N THR A 59 -6.39 12.62 -5.28
CA THR A 59 -5.57 11.46 -5.55
C THR A 59 -5.51 10.59 -4.31
N TYR A 60 -5.81 9.30 -4.47
CA TYR A 60 -5.64 8.34 -3.39
C TYR A 60 -4.21 7.81 -3.41
N THR A 61 -3.50 7.97 -2.30
CA THR A 61 -2.15 7.44 -2.12
C THR A 61 -2.15 6.33 -1.08
N VAL A 62 -1.45 5.24 -1.37
CA VAL A 62 -1.30 4.08 -0.49
C VAL A 62 0.15 4.02 -0.01
N GLN A 63 0.34 3.88 1.29
CA GLN A 63 1.65 3.71 1.91
C GLN A 63 1.64 2.48 2.79
N VAL A 64 2.71 1.67 2.77
CA VAL A 64 2.86 0.57 3.71
C VAL A 64 2.97 1.11 5.13
N TYR A 65 2.11 0.62 6.01
CA TYR A 65 2.18 0.97 7.42
C TYR A 65 3.27 0.14 8.07
N ARG A 66 4.46 0.72 8.20
CA ARG A 66 5.50 0.18 9.09
C ARG A 66 5.22 0.72 10.49
N PRO A 67 4.86 -0.14 11.46
CA PRO A 67 4.79 0.29 12.85
C PRO A 67 6.16 0.88 13.20
N VAL A 68 6.17 2.10 13.74
CA VAL A 68 7.38 2.69 14.33
C VAL A 68 7.72 1.85 15.56
N ALA A 69 8.47 0.77 15.34
CA ALA A 69 9.06 -0.07 16.36
C ALA A 69 10.59 -0.12 16.17
N ALA A 70 11.21 1.00 15.80
CA ALA A 70 12.67 1.19 15.83
C ALA A 70 13.10 2.65 15.63
N VAL A 71 12.40 3.63 16.22
CA VAL A 71 13.05 4.90 16.56
C VAL A 71 13.21 4.92 18.08
N ALA A 72 13.93 3.92 18.58
CA ALA A 72 14.53 4.01 19.89
C ALA A 72 15.86 4.76 19.73
N SER A 73 15.99 5.87 20.47
CA SER A 73 17.27 6.40 20.95
C SER A 73 18.25 6.97 19.90
N ALA A 74 17.95 8.15 19.36
CA ALA A 74 18.97 9.07 18.86
C ALA A 74 18.54 10.52 19.08
N ALA A 75 18.37 10.90 20.34
CA ALA A 75 18.55 12.27 20.79
C ALA A 75 19.61 12.19 21.88
N ALA A 76 20.85 12.43 21.46
CA ALA A 76 22.01 12.63 22.33
C ALA A 76 21.92 13.98 23.07
#